data_AF-A0A445C176-F1
#
_entry.id   AF-A0A445C176-F1
#
_cell.length_a   1.000
_cell.length_b   1.000
_cell.length_c   1.000
_cell.angle_alpha   90.00
_cell.angle_beta   90.00
_cell.angle_gamma   90.00
#
_symmetry.space_group_name_H-M   'P 1'
#
loop_
_entity.id
_entity.type
_entity.pdbx_description
1 polymer ?
#
loop_
_entity_poly.entity_id
_entity_poly.type
_entity_poly.pdbx_seq_one_letter_code
_entity_poly.pdbx_strand_id
1 'polypeptide(L)'
;MVRDEASSFETSEDLATCLTTSPIISESWRLCSVANATAARSFVAENGGGDGEVVYVALSGVQMAEGTESSWRRLVALESIGGESLFSMHRKREEEEVVMVHAAIFDLFSSFFVSFRNQVSLFSS
;
A
#
# COMPACT_ATOMS: atom_id res chain seq x y z
N MET A 1 -35.67 -5.02 -5.08
CA MET A 1 -34.84 -3.97 -5.69
C MET A 1 -33.85 -4.67 -6.59
N VAL A 2 -34.06 -4.58 -7.91
CA VAL A 2 -33.09 -5.05 -8.92
C VAL A 2 -32.03 -3.95 -9.00
N ARG A 3 -30.76 -4.31 -8.78
CA ARG A 3 -29.65 -3.39 -9.05
C ARG A 3 -29.50 -3.29 -10.56
N ASP A 4 -29.44 -2.07 -11.06
CA ASP A 4 -29.24 -1.79 -12.48
C ASP A 4 -27.76 -2.07 -12.81
N GLU A 5 -27.46 -3.31 -13.22
CA GLU A 5 -26.10 -3.80 -13.47
C GLU A 5 -25.39 -3.01 -14.59
N ALA A 6 -26.16 -2.42 -15.51
CA ALA A 6 -25.64 -1.62 -16.62
C ALA A 6 -24.91 -0.36 -16.12
N SER A 7 -25.43 0.32 -15.10
CA SER A 7 -24.82 1.54 -14.53
C SER A 7 -23.47 1.25 -13.85
N SER A 8 -23.33 0.11 -13.16
CA SER A 8 -22.05 -0.29 -12.55
C SER A 8 -21.00 -0.71 -13.58
N PHE A 9 -21.42 -1.23 -14.73
CA PHE A 9 -20.51 -1.63 -15.80
C PHE A 9 -19.96 -0.41 -16.54
N GLU A 10 -20.82 0.52 -16.97
CA GLU A 10 -20.40 1.74 -17.69
C GLU A 10 -19.43 2.59 -16.85
N THR A 11 -19.72 2.76 -15.55
CA THR A 11 -18.81 3.47 -14.63
C THR A 11 -17.45 2.78 -14.45
N SER A 12 -17.39 1.45 -14.56
CA SER A 12 -16.14 0.69 -14.49
C SER A 12 -15.29 0.83 -15.75
N GLU A 13 -15.95 0.92 -16.92
CA GLU A 13 -15.30 1.14 -18.22
C GLU A 13 -14.70 2.55 -18.30
N ASP A 14 -15.45 3.56 -17.85
CA ASP A 14 -14.96 4.94 -17.78
C ASP A 14 -13.75 5.06 -16.82
N LEU A 15 -13.81 4.41 -15.66
CA LEU A 15 -12.70 4.38 -14.70
C LEU A 15 -11.48 3.66 -15.30
N ALA A 16 -11.68 2.51 -15.95
CA ALA A 16 -10.60 1.77 -16.59
C ALA A 16 -9.96 2.60 -17.71
N THR A 17 -10.76 3.30 -18.50
CA THR A 17 -10.29 4.21 -19.55
C THR A 17 -9.49 5.36 -18.95
N CYS A 18 -9.96 5.97 -17.86
CA CYS A 18 -9.23 7.02 -17.15
C CYS A 18 -7.87 6.51 -16.62
N LEU A 19 -7.85 5.34 -15.96
CA LEU A 19 -6.62 4.77 -15.43
C LEU A 19 -5.61 4.40 -16.53
N THR A 20 -6.07 3.83 -17.65
CA THR A 20 -5.21 3.40 -18.76
C THR A 20 -4.69 4.57 -19.61
N THR A 21 -5.43 5.68 -19.67
CA THR A 21 -4.98 6.92 -20.34
C THR A 21 -4.13 7.80 -19.44
N SER A 22 -4.17 7.59 -18.12
CA SER A 22 -3.28 8.23 -17.17
C SER A 22 -1.89 7.57 -17.12
N PRO A 23 -0.83 8.31 -16.73
CA PRO A 23 0.48 7.72 -16.49
C PRO A 23 0.56 6.89 -15.21
N ILE A 24 -0.52 6.81 -14.41
CA ILE A 24 -0.48 6.21 -13.07
C ILE A 24 -0.03 4.75 -13.13
N ILE A 25 -0.60 3.95 -14.04
CA ILE A 25 -0.28 2.52 -14.13
C ILE A 25 1.15 2.33 -14.61
N SER A 26 1.55 2.99 -15.68
CA SER A 26 2.88 2.83 -16.27
C SER A 26 3.98 3.30 -15.31
N GLU A 27 3.76 4.42 -14.63
CA GLU A 27 4.72 4.99 -13.69
C GLU A 27 4.81 4.18 -12.39
N SER A 28 3.67 3.72 -11.86
CA SER A 28 3.66 2.81 -10.70
C SER A 28 4.40 1.51 -11.02
N TRP A 29 4.16 0.92 -12.20
CA TRP A 29 4.82 -0.32 -12.60
C TRP A 29 6.33 -0.15 -12.81
N ARG A 30 6.74 0.99 -13.41
CA ARG A 30 8.15 1.34 -13.56
C ARG A 30 8.82 1.44 -12.19
N LEU A 31 8.22 2.14 -11.23
CA LEU A 31 8.79 2.30 -9.89
C LEU A 31 8.82 0.99 -9.10
N CYS A 32 7.81 0.13 -9.24
CA CYS A 32 7.82 -1.24 -8.70
C CYS A 32 9.00 -2.06 -9.24
N SER A 33 9.31 -1.93 -10.52
CA SER A 33 10.46 -2.62 -11.14
C SER A 33 11.78 -2.14 -10.54
N VAL A 34 11.90 -0.83 -10.27
CA VAL A 34 13.06 -0.25 -9.57
C VAL A 34 13.16 -0.76 -8.13
N ALA A 35 12.05 -0.74 -7.39
CA ALA A 35 12.00 -1.24 -6.02
C ALA A 35 12.45 -2.72 -5.93
N ASN A 36 12.06 -3.54 -6.90
CA ASN A 36 12.49 -4.94 -6.99
C ASN A 36 13.98 -5.16 -7.25
N ALA A 37 14.67 -4.17 -7.84
CA ALA A 37 16.12 -4.21 -8.04
C ALA A 37 16.91 -3.55 -6.89
N THR A 38 16.22 -2.94 -5.92
CA THR A 38 16.83 -2.20 -4.82
C THR A 38 17.11 -3.13 -3.61
N ALA A 39 17.84 -2.62 -2.61
CA ALA A 39 18.20 -3.35 -1.40
C ALA A 39 17.01 -4.03 -0.69
N ALA A 40 17.32 -5.12 0.03
CA ALA A 40 16.32 -5.79 0.85
C ALA A 40 15.79 -4.85 1.97
N ARG A 41 14.51 -4.98 2.26
CA ARG A 41 13.70 -4.29 3.27
C ARG A 41 13.67 -2.77 3.14
N SER A 42 13.65 -2.29 1.90
CA SER A 42 13.50 -0.86 1.59
C SER A 42 12.28 -0.58 0.74
N PHE A 43 12.05 0.71 0.53
CA PHE A 43 11.05 1.28 -0.35
C PHE A 43 11.73 2.35 -1.22
N VAL A 44 11.12 2.66 -2.36
CA VAL A 44 11.58 3.71 -3.27
C VAL A 44 10.47 4.74 -3.37
N ALA A 45 10.81 6.03 -3.28
CA ALA A 45 9.89 7.10 -3.59
C ALA A 45 10.51 8.03 -4.63
N GLU A 46 9.70 8.43 -5.59
CA GLU A 46 10.10 9.31 -6.68
C GLU A 46 8.97 10.31 -6.95
N ASN A 47 9.34 11.57 -7.16
CA ASN A 47 8.39 12.58 -7.63
C ASN A 47 8.10 12.31 -9.11
N GLY A 48 6.84 12.07 -9.45
CA GLY A 48 6.39 11.83 -10.80
C GLY A 48 5.48 12.95 -11.32
N GLY A 49 5.38 13.01 -12.65
CA GLY A 49 4.73 14.10 -13.37
C GLY A 49 5.70 15.28 -13.60
N GLY A 50 5.59 15.94 -14.77
CA GLY A 50 6.49 17.02 -15.17
C GLY A 50 6.55 18.20 -14.19
N ASP A 51 5.52 18.35 -13.35
CA ASP A 51 5.40 19.42 -12.36
C ASP A 51 5.60 18.96 -10.90
N GLY A 52 5.94 17.68 -10.67
CA GLY A 52 6.23 17.15 -9.32
C GLY A 52 5.03 17.07 -8.37
N GLU A 53 3.80 17.15 -8.88
CA GLU A 53 2.56 17.16 -8.09
C GLU A 53 2.22 15.80 -7.45
N VAL A 54 2.79 14.70 -7.98
CA VAL A 54 2.50 13.34 -7.51
C VAL A 54 3.79 12.69 -7.01
N VAL A 55 3.73 12.05 -5.85
CA VAL A 55 4.82 11.22 -5.34
C VAL A 55 4.41 9.75 -5.46
N TYR A 56 5.18 8.99 -6.22
CA TYR A 56 5.01 7.55 -6.34
C TYR A 56 5.89 6.89 -5.27
N VAL A 57 5.30 5.96 -4.52
CA VAL A 57 6.03 5.18 -3.51
C VAL A 57 5.83 3.69 -3.80
N ALA A 58 6.93 2.97 -4.00
CA ALA A 58 6.94 1.56 -4.33
C ALA A 58 7.65 0.74 -3.27
N LEU A 59 7.05 -0.40 -2.93
CA LEU A 59 7.59 -1.40 -2.02
C LEU A 59 7.94 -2.65 -2.84
N SER A 60 9.09 -3.27 -2.56
CA SER A 60 9.47 -4.49 -3.26
C SER A 60 8.66 -5.69 -2.77
N GLY A 61 8.05 -6.40 -3.72
CA GLY A 61 7.39 -7.68 -3.47
C GLY A 61 8.34 -8.89 -3.48
N VAL A 62 9.60 -8.75 -3.92
CA VAL A 62 10.51 -9.88 -4.11
C VAL A 62 10.93 -10.53 -2.79
N GLN A 63 11.11 -9.71 -1.76
CA GLN A 63 11.51 -10.17 -0.42
C GLN A 63 10.40 -10.98 0.27
N MET A 64 9.18 -10.86 -0.25
CA MET A 64 8.02 -11.61 0.22
C MET A 64 8.10 -13.08 -0.24
N ALA A 65 8.77 -13.36 -1.36
CA ALA A 65 8.97 -14.72 -1.87
C ALA A 65 10.04 -15.53 -1.11
N GLU A 66 10.91 -14.87 -0.33
CA GLU A 66 11.93 -15.55 0.50
C GLU A 66 11.39 -16.03 1.86
N GLY A 67 10.17 -15.63 2.24
CA GLY A 67 9.55 -16.07 3.48
C GLY A 67 9.08 -17.52 3.42
N THR A 68 9.30 -18.30 4.49
CA THR A 68 8.68 -19.62 4.63
C THR A 68 7.15 -19.52 4.55
N GLU A 69 6.50 -20.39 3.78
CA GLU A 69 5.03 -20.54 3.63
C GLU A 69 4.22 -20.39 4.93
N SER A 70 4.82 -20.71 6.08
CA SER A 70 4.22 -20.64 7.41
C SER A 70 4.00 -19.20 7.93
N SER A 71 4.80 -18.22 7.51
CA SER A 71 4.63 -16.82 7.92
C SER A 71 3.50 -16.11 7.16
N TRP A 72 3.15 -16.61 5.98
CA TRP A 72 2.08 -16.10 5.13
C TRP A 72 0.69 -16.48 5.63
N ARG A 73 0.55 -17.66 6.22
CA ARG A 73 -0.74 -18.10 6.78
C ARG A 73 -1.01 -17.57 8.19
N ARG A 74 0.02 -16.97 8.81
CA ARG A 74 -0.10 -16.43 10.16
C ARG A 74 -0.68 -15.02 10.09
N LEU A 75 -1.81 -14.84 10.76
CA LEU A 75 -2.42 -13.53 10.97
C LEU A 75 -2.05 -13.00 12.36
N VAL A 76 -1.82 -11.69 12.45
CA VAL A 76 -1.53 -10.96 13.69
C VAL A 76 -2.44 -9.76 13.81
N ALA A 77 -2.74 -9.40 15.06
CA ALA A 77 -3.52 -8.22 15.40
C ALA A 77 -2.77 -6.93 15.03
N LEU A 78 -3.45 -6.02 14.34
CA LEU A 78 -2.91 -4.74 13.90
C LEU A 78 -3.15 -3.66 14.96
N GLU A 79 -2.46 -3.75 16.09
CA GLU A 79 -2.68 -2.85 17.23
C GLU A 79 -1.83 -1.56 17.16
N SER A 80 -0.54 -1.72 16.85
CA SER A 80 0.40 -0.59 16.76
C SER A 80 1.59 -0.89 15.85
N ILE A 81 2.17 0.14 15.27
CA ILE A 81 3.43 0.07 14.52
C ILE A 81 4.30 1.26 14.86
N GLY A 82 5.60 1.05 15.10
CA GLY A 82 6.51 2.14 15.46
C GLY A 82 6.08 2.95 16.70
N GLY A 83 5.30 2.36 17.61
CA GLY A 83 4.76 3.04 18.80
C GLY A 83 3.47 3.85 18.57
N GLU A 84 2.93 3.87 17.35
CA GLU A 84 1.67 4.54 17.03
C GLU A 84 0.52 3.54 16.94
N SER A 85 -0.63 3.91 17.51
CA SER A 85 -1.87 3.12 17.38
C SER A 85 -2.38 3.23 15.95
N LEU A 86 -2.52 2.08 15.30
CA LEU A 86 -3.04 2.00 13.94
C LEU A 86 -4.58 1.96 13.96
N PHE A 87 -5.21 2.67 13.02
CA PHE A 87 -6.67 2.68 12.81
C PHE A 87 -7.54 3.12 14.01
N SER A 88 -7.00 3.96 14.91
CA SER A 88 -7.71 4.53 16.07
C SER A 88 -8.92 5.43 15.74
N MET A 89 -9.14 5.74 14.46
CA MET A 89 -10.29 6.51 13.97
C MET A 89 -11.62 5.74 14.02
N HIS A 90 -11.58 4.42 14.24
CA HIS A 90 -12.79 3.64 14.49
C HIS A 90 -13.20 3.83 15.95
N ARG A 91 -14.31 4.55 16.12
CA ARG A 91 -14.93 4.86 17.40
C ARG A 91 -15.33 3.53 18.05
N LYS A 92 -14.46 2.99 18.91
CA LYS A 92 -14.66 1.78 19.73
C LYS A 92 -16.15 1.51 19.97
N ARG A 93 -16.74 0.65 19.15
CA ARG A 93 -17.88 -0.13 19.59
C ARG A 93 -17.27 -1.22 20.48
N GLU A 94 -17.87 -1.51 21.63
CA GLU A 94 -17.34 -2.49 22.59
C GLU A 94 -17.17 -3.92 22.03
N GLU A 95 -17.55 -4.15 20.77
CA GLU A 95 -17.47 -5.42 20.02
C GLU A 95 -16.64 -5.33 18.73
N GLU A 96 -15.73 -4.36 18.60
CA GLU A 96 -14.97 -4.19 17.35
C GLU A 96 -13.86 -5.25 17.22
N GLU A 97 -14.04 -6.14 16.24
CA GLU A 97 -13.09 -7.20 15.90
C GLU A 97 -11.74 -6.60 15.52
N VAL A 98 -10.66 -7.08 16.16
CA VAL A 98 -9.31 -6.57 15.92
C VAL A 98 -8.93 -6.86 14.47
N VAL A 99 -8.46 -5.84 13.75
CA VAL A 99 -8.03 -6.00 12.35
C VAL A 99 -6.83 -6.96 12.32
N MET A 100 -6.98 -8.05 11.58
CA MET A 100 -5.96 -9.07 11.43
C MET A 100 -5.22 -8.91 10.11
N VAL A 101 -3.89 -8.95 10.12
CA VAL A 101 -3.03 -8.83 8.93
C VAL A 101 -2.02 -9.96 8.84
N HIS A 102 -1.51 -10.23 7.64
CA HIS A 102 -0.44 -11.22 7.46
C HIS A 102 0.83 -10.81 8.20
N ALA A 103 1.34 -11.69 9.07
CA ALA A 103 2.50 -11.44 9.90
C ALA A 103 3.73 -11.05 9.07
N ALA A 104 4.00 -11.75 7.97
CA ALA A 104 5.13 -11.45 7.10
C ALA A 104 5.06 -10.04 6.47
N ILE A 105 3.87 -9.59 6.07
CA ILE A 105 3.66 -8.24 5.52
C ILE A 105 3.84 -7.20 6.60
N PHE A 106 3.25 -7.46 7.78
CA PHE A 106 3.35 -6.58 8.93
C PHE A 106 4.80 -6.41 9.39
N ASP A 107 5.57 -7.50 9.52
CA ASP A 107 6.98 -7.47 9.92
C ASP A 107 7.84 -6.74 8.87
N LEU A 108 7.59 -6.99 7.58
CA LEU A 108 8.29 -6.31 6.50
C LEU A 108 8.04 -4.80 6.55
N PHE A 109 6.78 -4.38 6.59
CA PHE A 109 6.43 -2.96 6.64
C PHE A 109 6.95 -2.29 7.92
N SER A 110 6.87 -2.98 9.07
CA SER A 110 7.42 -2.50 10.34
C SER A 110 8.91 -2.23 10.27
N SER A 111 9.67 -3.00 9.49
CA SER A 111 11.13 -2.87 9.41
C SER A 111 11.61 -1.54 8.82
N PHE A 112 10.82 -0.90 7.96
CA PHE A 112 11.16 0.41 7.37
C PHE A 112 10.12 1.51 7.65
N PHE A 113 9.13 1.25 8.51
CA PHE A 113 8.04 2.18 8.81
C PHE A 113 8.52 3.57 9.26
N VAL A 114 9.52 3.63 10.15
CA VAL A 114 10.05 4.91 10.65
C VAL A 114 10.66 5.73 9.51
N SER A 115 11.44 5.09 8.64
CA SER A 115 12.04 5.73 7.46
C SER A 115 10.96 6.18 6.47
N PHE A 116 9.95 5.34 6.25
CA PHE A 116 8.79 5.64 5.41
C PHE A 116 8.03 6.86 5.90
N ARG A 117 7.65 6.89 7.19
CA ARG A 117 6.94 8.01 7.81
C ARG A 117 7.72 9.31 7.65
N ASN A 118 9.02 9.28 7.96
CA ASN A 118 9.88 10.45 7.84
C ASN A 118 9.92 10.98 6.39
N GLN A 119 9.99 10.08 5.40
CA GLN A 119 10.00 10.49 3.99
C GLN A 119 8.66 11.07 3.55
N VAL A 120 7.54 10.46 3.94
CA VAL A 120 6.20 10.99 3.64
C VAL A 120 6.00 12.38 4.24
N SER A 121 6.47 12.60 5.48
CA SER A 121 6.41 13.93 6.10
C SER A 121 7.21 15.00 5.36
N LEU A 122 8.29 14.63 4.66
CA LEU A 122 9.07 15.56 3.84
C LEU A 122 8.31 15.98 2.57
N PHE A 123 7.47 15.11 2.02
CA PHE A 123 6.65 15.44 0.85
C PHE A 123 5.44 16.31 1.19
N SER A 124 5.05 16.37 2.47
CA SER A 124 3.91 17.18 2.94
C SER A 124 4.29 18.58 3.47
N SER A 125 5.58 18.96 3.42
CA SER A 125 6.11 20.25 3.89
C SER A 125 6.28 21.24 2.75
#